data_AF-A0A2W4N1S2-F1
#
_entry.id   AF-A0A2W4N1S2-F1
#
_cell.length_a   1.000
_cell.length_b   1.000
_cell.length_c   1.000
_cell.angle_alpha   90.00
_cell.angle_beta   90.00
_cell.angle_gamma   90.00
#
_symmetry.space_group_name_H-M   'P 1'
#
loop_
_entity.id
_entity.type
_entity.pdbx_description
1 polymer ?
#
loop_
_entity_poly.entity_id
_entity_poly.type
_entity_poly.pdbx_seq_one_letter_code
_entity_poly.pdbx_strand_id
1 'polypeptide(L)'
;MLELEAVGPFSWIASDGSPPRLFDVPEGRKCGIYLFTVPTAEGNSIYWVGQTSQPIRSRLATHSREFLAGTYNVLDVADLHVGKRTKWLRSRWPSRKRLAFS
;
A
#
# COMPACT_ATOMS: atom_id res chain seq x y z
N MET A 1 9.86 13.87 -21.85
CA MET A 1 8.58 13.62 -21.15
C MET A 1 8.65 12.20 -20.61
N LEU A 2 8.40 11.99 -19.32
CA LEU A 2 8.41 10.64 -18.74
C LEU A 2 7.00 10.06 -18.91
N GLU A 3 6.85 8.97 -19.64
CA GLU A 3 5.58 8.24 -19.71
C GLU A 3 5.46 7.31 -18.52
N LEU A 4 4.30 7.34 -17.86
CA LEU A 4 3.96 6.54 -16.70
C LEU A 4 2.73 5.72 -17.05
N GLU A 5 2.89 4.39 -17.06
CA GLU A 5 1.81 3.44 -17.23
C GLU A 5 1.43 2.84 -15.88
N ALA A 6 0.13 2.90 -15.54
CA ALA A 6 -0.40 2.23 -14.35
C ALA A 6 -0.87 0.82 -14.73
N VAL A 7 -0.23 -0.20 -14.15
CA VAL A 7 -0.61 -1.61 -14.34
C VAL A 7 -1.27 -2.14 -13.07
N GLY A 8 -2.45 -2.72 -13.20
CA GLY A 8 -3.23 -3.25 -12.07
C GLY A 8 -4.73 -3.23 -12.36
N PRO A 9 -5.59 -3.52 -11.36
CA PRO A 9 -5.26 -3.70 -9.95
C PRO A 9 -4.63 -5.07 -9.63
N PHE A 10 -3.84 -5.11 -8.57
CA PHE A 10 -3.30 -6.34 -7.99
C PHE A 10 -3.69 -6.45 -6.52
N SER A 11 -3.85 -7.67 -6.03
CA SER A 11 -4.09 -7.91 -4.61
C SER A 11 -2.77 -8.14 -3.87
N TRP A 12 -2.72 -7.69 -2.60
CA TRP A 12 -1.64 -8.07 -1.69
C TRP A 12 -1.92 -9.46 -1.11
N ILE A 13 -3.14 -9.66 -0.63
CA ILE A 13 -3.63 -10.89 0.00
C ILE A 13 -4.71 -11.46 -0.92
N ALA A 14 -4.68 -12.78 -1.18
CA ALA A 14 -5.78 -13.42 -1.89
C ALA A 14 -7.04 -13.45 -1.03
N SER A 15 -8.15 -13.10 -1.64
CA SER A 15 -9.49 -13.40 -1.19
C SER A 15 -10.36 -13.80 -2.37
N ASP A 16 -11.52 -14.38 -2.10
CA ASP A 16 -12.51 -14.68 -3.13
C ASP A 16 -12.87 -13.39 -3.89
N GLY A 17 -12.81 -13.46 -5.22
CA GLY A 17 -13.07 -12.33 -6.12
C GLY A 17 -11.97 -11.25 -6.17
N SER A 18 -10.84 -11.42 -5.48
CA SER A 18 -9.74 -10.46 -5.55
C SER A 18 -8.97 -10.51 -6.88
N PRO A 19 -8.34 -9.40 -7.32
CA PRO A 19 -7.42 -9.42 -8.45
C PRO A 19 -6.23 -10.36 -8.23
N PRO A 20 -5.47 -10.71 -9.29
CA PRO A 20 -4.26 -11.51 -9.14
C PRO A 20 -3.33 -10.97 -8.07
N ARG A 21 -2.76 -11.86 -7.26
CA ARG A 21 -1.82 -11.46 -6.22
C ARG A 21 -0.53 -10.96 -6.84
N LEU A 22 -0.03 -9.84 -6.33
CA LEU A 22 1.23 -9.26 -6.81
C LEU A 22 2.43 -10.21 -6.62
N PHE A 23 2.35 -11.15 -5.68
CA PHE A 23 3.39 -12.16 -5.45
C PHE A 23 3.51 -13.18 -6.60
N ASP A 24 2.44 -13.39 -7.35
CA ASP A 24 2.29 -14.50 -8.28
C ASP A 24 2.38 -14.04 -9.75
N VAL A 25 2.39 -12.72 -10.01
CA VAL A 25 2.46 -12.13 -11.35
C VAL A 25 3.86 -11.57 -11.69
N PRO A 26 4.22 -11.43 -12.98
CA PRO A 26 5.51 -10.87 -13.40
C PRO A 26 5.77 -9.45 -12.89
N GLU A 27 4.73 -8.62 -12.75
CA GLU A 27 4.83 -7.24 -12.25
C GLU A 27 5.44 -7.17 -10.86
N GLY A 28 5.16 -8.14 -10.00
CA GLY A 28 5.76 -8.21 -8.66
C GLY A 28 7.28 -8.42 -8.67
N ARG A 29 7.86 -8.87 -9.80
CA ARG A 29 9.31 -9.03 -9.96
C ARG A 29 10.00 -7.74 -10.38
N LYS A 30 9.26 -6.73 -10.83
CA LYS A 30 9.78 -5.42 -11.25
C LYS A 30 10.12 -4.56 -10.02
N CYS A 31 11.05 -3.62 -10.21
CA CYS A 31 11.34 -2.55 -9.26
C CYS A 31 10.63 -1.26 -9.70
N GLY A 32 10.47 -0.29 -8.80
CA GLY A 32 9.87 1.00 -9.16
C GLY A 32 8.87 1.51 -8.14
N ILE A 33 7.84 2.17 -8.65
CA ILE A 33 6.78 2.81 -7.86
C ILE A 33 5.61 1.85 -7.72
N TYR A 34 4.99 1.82 -6.54
CA TYR A 34 3.77 1.08 -6.28
C TYR A 34 2.80 1.92 -5.47
N LEU A 35 1.52 1.75 -5.77
CA LEU A 35 0.42 2.45 -5.14
C LEU A 35 -0.39 1.45 -4.32
N PHE A 36 -0.71 1.82 -3.09
CA PHE A 36 -1.79 1.16 -2.39
C PHE A 36 -3.04 2.03 -2.42
N THR A 37 -4.13 1.42 -2.86
CA THR A 37 -5.41 2.09 -3.07
C THR A 37 -6.49 1.49 -2.19
N VAL A 38 -7.53 2.28 -1.93
CA VAL A 38 -8.78 1.84 -1.33
C VAL A 38 -9.90 2.16 -2.34
N PRO A 39 -10.81 1.22 -2.61
CA PRO A 39 -11.96 1.51 -3.45
C PRO A 39 -12.90 2.50 -2.74
N THR A 40 -13.45 3.43 -3.50
CA THR A 40 -14.41 4.45 -3.09
C THR A 40 -15.54 4.53 -4.11
N ALA A 41 -16.58 5.30 -3.81
CA ALA A 41 -17.69 5.53 -4.76
C ALA A 41 -17.23 6.19 -6.09
N GLU A 42 -16.09 6.88 -6.07
CA GLU A 42 -15.53 7.63 -7.20
C GLU A 42 -14.40 6.87 -7.92
N GLY A 43 -14.10 5.63 -7.51
CA GLY A 43 -13.04 4.81 -8.08
C GLY A 43 -12.05 4.32 -7.04
N ASN A 44 -10.74 4.53 -7.27
CA ASN A 44 -9.69 4.12 -6.33
C ASN A 44 -8.99 5.35 -5.77
N SER A 45 -9.00 5.52 -4.45
CA SER A 45 -8.22 6.55 -3.76
C SER A 45 -6.86 6.01 -3.32
N ILE A 46 -5.79 6.73 -3.63
CA ILE A 46 -4.44 6.38 -3.18
C ILE A 46 -4.31 6.68 -1.68
N TYR A 47 -4.06 5.66 -0.86
CA TYR A 47 -3.82 5.87 0.58
C TYR A 47 -2.33 5.89 0.94
N TRP A 48 -1.49 5.31 0.09
CA TRP A 48 -0.04 5.27 0.28
C TRP A 48 0.70 5.04 -1.05
N VAL A 49 1.87 5.66 -1.19
CA VAL A 49 2.76 5.54 -2.35
C VAL A 49 4.13 5.12 -1.87
N GLY A 50 4.75 4.17 -2.57
CA GLY A 50 6.10 3.72 -2.30
C GLY A 50 6.95 3.64 -3.55
N GLN A 51 8.25 3.67 -3.30
CA GLN A 51 9.29 3.40 -4.29
C GLN A 51 10.24 2.35 -3.72
N THR A 52 10.71 1.45 -4.57
CA THR A 52 11.67 0.41 -4.20
C THR A 52 12.64 0.13 -5.34
N SER A 53 13.92 -0.05 -5.00
CA SER A 53 14.95 -0.60 -5.89
C SER A 53 14.99 -2.13 -5.89
N GLN A 54 14.29 -2.77 -4.96
CA GLN A 54 14.08 -4.21 -4.91
C GLN A 54 12.78 -4.61 -5.64
N PRO A 55 12.63 -5.88 -6.06
CA PRO A 55 11.36 -6.38 -6.57
C PRO A 55 10.20 -6.01 -5.66
N ILE A 56 9.11 -5.48 -6.22
CA ILE A 56 7.98 -4.99 -5.43
C ILE A 56 7.42 -6.08 -4.50
N ARG A 57 7.37 -7.34 -4.96
CA ARG A 57 6.97 -8.49 -4.12
C ARG A 57 7.83 -8.65 -2.87
N SER A 58 9.14 -8.41 -2.97
CA SER A 58 10.06 -8.49 -1.84
C SER A 58 9.80 -7.36 -0.86
N ARG A 59 9.53 -6.14 -1.36
CA ARG A 59 9.18 -4.99 -0.53
C ARG A 59 7.83 -5.18 0.18
N LEU A 60 6.82 -5.70 -0.52
CA LEU A 60 5.53 -6.06 0.08
C LEU A 60 5.68 -7.15 1.14
N ALA A 61 6.54 -8.16 0.94
CA ALA A 61 6.82 -9.16 1.97
C ALA A 61 7.41 -8.52 3.24
N THR A 62 8.30 -7.53 3.10
CA THR A 62 8.82 -6.75 4.24
C THR A 62 7.70 -5.97 4.91
N HIS A 63 6.85 -5.30 4.15
CA HIS A 63 5.70 -4.61 4.72
C HIS A 63 4.76 -5.56 5.47
N SER A 64 4.53 -6.78 4.97
CA SER A 64 3.70 -7.78 5.66
C SER A 64 4.28 -8.11 7.04
N ARG A 65 5.60 -8.33 7.12
CA ARG A 65 6.30 -8.61 8.39
C ARG A 65 6.19 -7.43 9.35
N GLU A 66 6.37 -6.21 8.85
CA GLU A 66 6.25 -4.98 9.64
C GLU A 66 4.81 -4.73 10.15
N PHE A 67 3.79 -5.06 9.34
CA PHE A 67 2.39 -5.02 9.76
C PHE A 67 2.13 -6.03 10.88
N LEU A 68 2.55 -7.28 10.71
CA LEU A 68 2.39 -8.34 11.71
C LEU A 68 3.16 -8.05 13.00
N ALA A 69 4.30 -7.35 12.92
CA ALA A 69 5.07 -6.90 14.08
C ALA A 69 4.45 -5.67 14.80
N GLY A 70 3.38 -5.08 14.26
CA GLY A 70 2.76 -3.86 14.81
C GLY A 70 3.61 -2.60 14.60
N THR A 71 4.50 -2.60 13.61
CA THR A 71 5.35 -1.46 13.26
C THR A 71 4.57 -0.39 12.47
N TYR A 72 3.47 -0.77 11.80
CA TYR A 72 2.58 0.15 11.11
C TYR A 72 1.36 0.53 11.96
N ASN A 73 0.79 1.71 11.65
CA ASN A 73 -0.55 2.04 12.13
C ASN A 73 -1.56 1.22 11.33
N VAL A 74 -2.59 0.72 12.00
CA VAL A 74 -3.75 0.12 11.34
C VAL A 74 -4.79 1.22 11.18
N LEU A 75 -5.30 1.38 9.97
CA LEU A 75 -6.32 2.37 9.64
C LEU A 75 -7.70 1.71 9.67
N ASP A 76 -8.71 2.49 10.01
CA ASP A 76 -10.09 2.07 9.86
C ASP A 76 -10.45 1.98 8.36
N VAL A 77 -10.85 0.79 7.94
CA VAL A 77 -11.13 0.50 6.53
C VAL A 77 -12.43 1.16 6.09
N ALA A 78 -13.45 1.22 6.94
CA ALA A 78 -14.74 1.83 6.60
C ALA A 78 -14.58 3.34 6.38
N ASP A 79 -13.81 4.00 7.24
CA ASP A 79 -13.49 5.42 7.07
C ASP A 79 -12.67 5.68 5.79
N LEU A 80 -11.72 4.80 5.44
CA LEU A 80 -10.92 4.95 4.23
C LEU A 80 -11.77 4.90 2.95
N HIS A 81 -12.83 4.10 2.90
CA HIS A 81 -13.74 4.02 1.73
C HIS A 81 -14.49 5.34 1.49
N VAL A 82 -14.64 6.17 2.51
CA VAL A 82 -15.27 7.50 2.42
C VAL A 82 -14.23 8.63 2.45
N GLY A 83 -12.96 8.32 2.18
CA GLY A 83 -11.86 9.30 2.10
C GLY A 83 -11.38 9.81 3.46
N LYS A 84 -11.83 9.22 4.57
CA LYS A 84 -11.39 9.59 5.92
C LYS A 84 -10.23 8.71 6.38
N ARG A 85 -9.27 9.30 7.11
CA ARG A 85 -8.09 8.59 7.59
C ARG A 85 -8.08 8.49 9.12
N THR A 86 -8.79 7.50 9.63
CA THR A 86 -8.84 7.19 11.07
C THR A 86 -7.87 6.08 11.42
N LYS A 87 -7.16 6.21 12.54
CA LYS A 87 -6.24 5.18 13.04
C LYS A 87 -6.95 4.32 14.08
N TRP A 88 -7.02 3.02 13.82
CA TRP A 88 -7.56 2.03 14.75
C TRP A 88 -6.50 1.57 15.75
N LEU A 89 -5.27 1.30 15.28
CA LEU A 89 -4.14 0.92 16.13
C LEU A 89 -2.94 1.82 15.86
N ARG A 90 -2.33 2.31 16.94
CA ARG A 90 -1.09 3.08 16.88
C ARG A 90 0.11 2.15 16.78
N SER A 91 1.02 2.45 15.85
CA SER A 91 2.28 1.73 15.68
C SER A 91 3.12 1.72 16.95
N ARG A 92 3.87 0.62 17.16
CA ARG A 92 4.87 0.52 18.25
C ARG A 92 6.12 1.36 18.01
N TRP A 93 6.37 1.80 16.78
CA TRP A 93 7.49 2.69 16.47
C TRP A 93 7.21 4.14 16.91
N PRO A 94 8.19 4.85 17.49
CA PRO A 94 8.08 6.28 17.74
C PRO A 94 7.82 6.97 16.40
N SER A 95 6.75 7.75 16.31
CA SER A 95 6.53 8.61 15.16
C SER A 95 7.70 9.58 15.05
N ARG A 96 8.65 9.32 14.13
CA ARG A 96 9.60 10.35 13.70
C ARG A 96 8.75 11.50 13.18
N LYS A 97 8.89 12.67 13.82
CA LYS A 97 8.23 13.90 13.35
C LYS A 97 8.55 14.05 11.87
N ARG A 98 7.52 14.15 11.03
CA ARG A 98 7.69 14.59 9.65
C ARG A 98 8.32 15.98 9.71
N LEU A 99 9.46 16.15 9.05
CA LEU A 99 9.88 17.48 8.62
C LEU A 99 8.74 18.01 7.75
N ALA A 100 8.03 19.02 8.27
CA ALA A 100 7.16 19.82 7.45
C ALA A 100 8.09 20.62 6.52
N PHE A 101 7.96 20.41 5.21
CA PHE A 101 8.40 21.42 4.27
C PHE A 101 7.31 22.51 4.30
N SER A 102 7.67 23.65 4.89
CA SER A 102 6.95 24.92 4.80
C SER A 102 7.16 25.56 3.44
#